data_AF-A0A8S1VFS5-F1
#
_entry.id   AF-A0A8S1VFS5-F1
#
_cell.length_a   1.000
_cell.length_b   1.000
_cell.length_c   1.000
_cell.angle_alpha   90.00
_cell.angle_beta   90.00
_cell.angle_gamma   90.00
#
_symmetry.space_group_name_H-M   'P 1'
#
loop_
_entity.id
_entity.type
_entity.pdbx_description
1 polymer ?
#
loop_
_entity_poly.entity_id
_entity_poly.type
_entity_poly.pdbx_seq_one_letter_code
_entity_poly.pdbx_strand_id
1 'polypeptide(L)'
;MIQEAQFSRNQRAPSPNLKIKKDHKSQQFSSLNTSHQSLDQQYQYPEEGKLLNFIIEIEELQQKSIFNLKLISFSLEDVQQKLAITDDPNNSQLRRQWQYHKHYYQEFQYSLKNENVHLGNSLQNQKISQNLRSRMVDWMIEVLGNYIDTTTNSTFFRSVSIMDYFLLKSNTQYSDQHLHLIGISSMFIATKLEDIYHIPLEDFVQRVGHNKYSILKVKDMEKIILETLNYEITFPTILDRLYHLFYQCFSLNDDPNLQNILEASIFILKMCLHDYSINFFHANTLAATSFFYSIRDFVIQKDYENQEQILDQFINRITQISEIDLFDFNQCQVKLKDLINSFKKKYPDLQNLNKFS
;
A
#
# COMPACT_ATOMS: atom_id res chain seq x y z
N MET A 1 2.84 -52.50 31.25
CA MET A 1 1.58 -53.08 31.78
C MET A 1 1.36 -52.52 33.17
N ILE A 2 0.26 -51.80 33.37
CA ILE A 2 -0.66 -51.80 34.54
C ILE A 2 -1.71 -50.73 34.21
N GLN A 3 -2.99 -51.06 34.42
CA GLN A 3 -4.15 -50.24 34.02
C GLN A 3 -4.67 -49.37 35.18
N GLU A 4 -5.42 -48.32 34.81
CA GLU A 4 -6.75 -47.89 35.30
C GLU A 4 -7.16 -48.29 36.75
N ALA A 5 -7.81 -47.45 37.58
CA ALA A 5 -8.52 -46.16 37.40
C ALA A 5 -8.45 -45.33 38.73
N GLN A 6 -9.29 -44.36 39.12
CA GLN A 6 -10.55 -43.79 38.58
C GLN A 6 -10.74 -42.31 39.04
N PHE A 7 -11.96 -41.78 38.93
CA PHE A 7 -12.37 -40.40 39.24
C PHE A 7 -12.50 -40.07 40.74
N SER A 8 -12.21 -38.81 41.10
CA SER A 8 -13.00 -38.07 42.10
C SER A 8 -13.20 -36.61 41.67
N ARG A 9 -14.33 -36.01 42.06
CA ARG A 9 -14.78 -34.66 41.64
C ARG A 9 -14.63 -33.65 42.78
N ASN A 10 -14.42 -32.37 42.39
CA ASN A 10 -14.50 -31.15 43.22
C ASN A 10 -13.36 -31.04 44.26
N GLN A 11 -12.82 -29.86 44.58
CA GLN A 11 -13.51 -28.59 44.87
C GLN A 11 -12.83 -27.38 44.20
N ARG A 12 -13.63 -26.41 43.73
CA ARG A 12 -13.19 -25.03 43.44
C ARG A 12 -13.75 -24.10 44.52
N ALA A 13 -12.98 -23.07 44.89
CA ALA A 13 -13.37 -22.07 45.88
C ALA A 13 -14.60 -21.24 45.43
N PRO A 14 -15.43 -20.74 46.36
CA PRO A 14 -16.73 -20.12 46.03
C PRO A 14 -16.60 -18.69 45.49
N SER A 15 -17.41 -18.36 44.48
CA SER A 15 -17.57 -17.01 43.95
C SER A 15 -18.56 -16.19 44.81
N PRO A 16 -18.37 -14.86 44.99
CA PRO A 16 -19.30 -14.04 45.75
C PRO A 16 -20.67 -13.90 45.07
N ASN A 17 -21.76 -14.14 45.83
CA ASN A 17 -23.13 -13.92 45.37
C ASN A 17 -23.52 -12.44 45.46
N LEU A 18 -23.71 -11.77 44.32
CA LEU A 18 -24.47 -10.52 44.25
C LEU A 18 -25.81 -10.75 43.54
N LYS A 19 -26.88 -10.85 44.32
CA LYS A 19 -28.26 -10.93 43.82
C LYS A 19 -28.75 -9.53 43.45
N ILE A 20 -29.00 -9.28 42.17
CA ILE A 20 -29.79 -8.13 41.72
C ILE A 20 -31.19 -8.63 41.37
N LYS A 21 -32.18 -8.32 42.22
CA LYS A 21 -33.60 -8.41 41.86
C LYS A 21 -33.98 -7.14 41.08
N LYS A 22 -34.82 -7.32 40.06
CA LYS A 22 -35.48 -6.23 39.33
C LYS A 22 -36.50 -5.53 40.24
N ASP A 23 -36.68 -4.21 40.09
CA ASP A 23 -37.98 -3.64 39.71
C ASP A 23 -37.89 -2.15 39.31
N HIS A 24 -38.95 -1.65 38.64
CA HIS A 24 -38.94 -0.52 37.70
C HIS A 24 -39.07 0.90 38.28
N LYS A 25 -38.42 1.88 37.61
CA LYS A 25 -39.01 3.08 36.93
C LYS A 25 -37.91 4.10 36.58
N SER A 26 -37.39 4.16 35.35
CA SER A 26 -37.93 4.92 34.18
C SER A 26 -37.82 6.46 34.26
N GLN A 27 -36.69 7.00 33.77
CA GLN A 27 -36.66 8.28 33.06
C GLN A 27 -35.86 8.11 31.77
N GLN A 28 -36.31 8.77 30.70
CA GLN A 28 -35.99 8.42 29.31
C GLN A 28 -34.80 9.21 28.78
N PHE A 29 -33.84 8.53 28.15
CA PHE A 29 -33.07 9.13 27.06
C PHE A 29 -33.81 8.85 25.76
N SER A 30 -34.21 9.90 25.05
CA SER A 30 -35.01 9.80 23.83
C SER A 30 -34.16 9.35 22.64
N SER A 31 -34.25 8.05 22.31
CA SER A 31 -33.87 7.53 21.00
C SER A 31 -34.76 8.16 19.91
N LEU A 32 -34.17 8.77 18.89
CA LEU A 32 -34.91 9.23 17.72
C LEU A 32 -35.23 8.06 16.79
N ASN A 33 -36.48 7.62 16.88
CA ASN A 33 -37.25 6.68 16.05
C ASN A 33 -36.61 6.17 14.75
N THR A 34 -36.42 4.85 14.69
CA THR A 34 -36.66 4.07 13.47
C THR A 34 -38.15 3.73 13.38
N SER A 35 -38.85 4.20 12.34
CA SER A 35 -40.21 3.73 12.04
C SER A 35 -40.61 3.97 10.58
N HIS A 36 -40.15 3.10 9.68
CA HIS A 36 -40.91 2.76 8.48
C HIS A 36 -41.01 1.23 8.39
N GLN A 37 -42.18 0.76 7.94
CA GLN A 37 -42.64 -0.60 8.14
C GLN A 37 -41.91 -1.60 7.25
N SER A 38 -41.50 -2.73 7.83
CA SER A 38 -41.08 -3.91 7.08
C SER A 38 -42.28 -4.53 6.37
N LEU A 39 -42.29 -4.42 5.03
CA LEU A 39 -43.11 -5.25 4.16
C LEU A 39 -42.23 -6.38 3.61
N ASP A 40 -42.44 -7.59 4.12
CA ASP A 40 -41.81 -8.79 3.56
C ASP A 40 -42.31 -9.00 2.13
N GLN A 41 -41.42 -8.84 1.14
CA GLN A 41 -41.69 -9.24 -0.24
C GLN A 41 -40.99 -10.55 -0.54
N GLN A 42 -41.77 -11.54 -0.94
CA GLN A 42 -41.27 -12.84 -1.40
C GLN A 42 -40.53 -12.66 -2.73
N TYR A 43 -39.27 -13.04 -2.79
CA TYR A 43 -38.51 -13.07 -4.04
C TYR A 43 -39.00 -14.21 -4.94
N GLN A 44 -39.65 -13.88 -6.06
CA GLN A 44 -39.74 -14.77 -7.21
C GLN A 44 -38.51 -14.55 -8.10
N TYR A 45 -37.83 -15.64 -8.46
CA TYR A 45 -36.77 -15.61 -9.48
C TYR A 45 -37.39 -15.50 -10.88
N PRO A 46 -36.95 -14.56 -11.74
CA PRO A 46 -37.41 -14.50 -13.13
C PRO A 46 -36.83 -15.64 -13.98
N GLU A 47 -37.65 -16.22 -14.85
CA GLU A 47 -37.26 -17.32 -15.74
C GLU A 47 -36.25 -16.90 -16.82
N GLU A 48 -35.32 -17.80 -17.15
CA GLU A 48 -34.29 -17.59 -18.17
C GLU A 48 -34.89 -17.46 -19.58
N GLY A 49 -34.29 -16.60 -20.41
CA GLY A 49 -34.64 -16.47 -21.84
C GLY A 49 -34.75 -15.04 -22.37
N LYS A 50 -34.93 -14.03 -21.50
CA LYS A 50 -34.94 -12.62 -21.92
C LYS A 50 -33.57 -11.93 -21.83
N LEU A 51 -32.66 -12.44 -21.00
CA LEU A 51 -31.32 -11.86 -20.86
C LEU A 51 -30.52 -11.88 -22.16
N LEU A 52 -30.58 -12.96 -22.94
CA LEU A 52 -29.73 -13.14 -24.13
C LEU A 52 -30.05 -12.12 -25.23
N ASN A 53 -31.33 -11.82 -25.46
CA ASN A 53 -31.73 -10.78 -26.42
C ASN A 53 -31.36 -9.37 -25.93
N PHE A 54 -31.43 -9.13 -24.60
CA PHE A 54 -30.99 -7.87 -24.01
C PHE A 54 -29.47 -7.72 -24.04
N ILE A 55 -28.71 -8.81 -23.95
CA ILE A 55 -27.25 -8.83 -24.13
C ILE A 55 -26.88 -8.48 -25.57
N ILE A 56 -27.54 -9.06 -26.58
CA ILE A 56 -27.27 -8.75 -28.00
C ILE A 56 -27.63 -7.29 -28.32
N GLU A 57 -28.76 -6.79 -27.82
CA GLU A 57 -29.17 -5.38 -27.99
C GLU A 57 -28.23 -4.42 -27.22
N ILE A 58 -27.68 -4.84 -26.07
CA ILE A 58 -26.59 -4.14 -25.37
C ILE A 58 -25.28 -4.20 -26.16
N GLU A 59 -24.92 -5.30 -26.80
CA GLU A 59 -23.68 -5.43 -27.59
C GLU A 59 -23.72 -4.53 -28.84
N GLU A 60 -24.86 -4.45 -29.54
CA GLU A 60 -25.04 -3.51 -30.66
C GLU A 60 -25.08 -2.04 -30.23
N LEU A 61 -25.66 -1.74 -29.05
CA LEU A 61 -25.58 -0.40 -28.46
C LEU A 61 -24.16 -0.08 -27.97
N GLN A 62 -23.44 -1.05 -27.41
CA GLN A 62 -22.06 -0.93 -26.97
C GLN A 62 -21.15 -0.61 -28.13
N GLN A 63 -21.25 -1.27 -29.29
CA GLN A 63 -20.42 -0.92 -30.45
C GLN A 63 -20.60 0.54 -30.92
N LYS A 64 -21.79 1.13 -30.72
CA LYS A 64 -22.03 2.56 -31.02
C LYS A 64 -21.64 3.50 -29.86
N SER A 65 -21.70 3.07 -28.60
CA SER A 65 -21.19 3.86 -27.47
C SER A 65 -19.67 3.80 -27.34
N ILE A 66 -19.03 2.70 -27.73
CA ILE A 66 -17.57 2.52 -27.83
C ILE A 66 -16.97 3.58 -28.76
N PHE A 67 -17.70 4.00 -29.81
CA PHE A 67 -17.27 5.08 -30.71
C PHE A 67 -17.54 6.51 -30.20
N ASN A 68 -18.33 6.68 -29.13
CA ASN A 68 -18.50 7.94 -28.39
C ASN A 68 -17.70 7.97 -27.07
N LEU A 69 -17.16 6.84 -26.64
CA LEU A 69 -16.01 6.72 -25.74
C LEU A 69 -14.66 6.88 -26.48
N LYS A 70 -14.69 7.38 -27.73
CA LYS A 70 -13.58 8.19 -28.26
C LYS A 70 -13.14 9.17 -27.19
N LEU A 71 -11.89 9.07 -26.73
CA LEU A 71 -10.98 10.19 -26.49
C LEU A 71 -11.59 11.49 -25.91
N ILE A 72 -12.57 11.36 -24.99
CA ILE A 72 -13.20 12.44 -24.23
C ILE A 72 -12.78 12.27 -22.76
N SER A 73 -11.68 12.89 -22.33
CA SER A 73 -10.66 13.53 -23.16
C SER A 73 -9.36 13.67 -22.41
N PHE A 74 -8.26 13.55 -23.15
CA PHE A 74 -6.98 14.14 -22.76
C PHE A 74 -6.99 15.68 -22.96
N SER A 75 -8.15 16.33 -22.78
CA SER A 75 -8.25 17.78 -22.68
C SER A 75 -7.92 18.15 -21.24
N LEU A 76 -6.65 18.50 -21.04
CA LEU A 76 -6.09 18.94 -19.76
C LEU A 76 -6.72 20.26 -19.25
N GLU A 77 -7.66 20.83 -20.01
CA GLU A 77 -8.41 22.06 -19.74
C GLU A 77 -9.78 21.82 -19.07
N ASP A 78 -10.43 20.66 -19.30
CA ASP A 78 -11.81 20.41 -18.85
C ASP A 78 -11.94 19.71 -17.49
N VAL A 79 -10.83 19.43 -16.78
CA VAL A 79 -10.86 18.89 -15.40
C VAL A 79 -11.22 19.98 -14.36
N GLN A 80 -12.00 20.98 -14.77
CA GLN A 80 -12.72 21.86 -13.85
C GLN A 80 -13.94 21.12 -13.29
N GLN A 81 -13.72 20.42 -12.17
CA GLN A 81 -14.72 20.07 -11.16
C GLN A 81 -16.09 19.61 -11.70
N LYS A 82 -16.17 18.33 -12.09
CA LYS A 82 -17.39 17.53 -11.88
C LYS A 82 -17.13 16.34 -10.96
N LEU A 83 -16.60 16.66 -9.77
CA LEU A 83 -17.05 15.95 -8.58
C LEU A 83 -18.59 16.04 -8.58
N ALA A 84 -19.30 14.92 -8.44
CA ALA A 84 -20.76 14.89 -8.36
C ALA A 84 -21.23 15.45 -7.00
N ILE A 85 -21.04 16.75 -6.85
CA ILE A 85 -21.30 17.52 -5.65
C ILE A 85 -22.59 18.27 -5.89
N THR A 86 -23.62 17.91 -5.11
CA THR A 86 -24.72 18.83 -4.83
C THR A 86 -24.14 20.15 -4.32
N ASP A 87 -24.48 21.27 -4.94
CA ASP A 87 -24.01 22.64 -4.59
C ASP A 87 -24.43 23.13 -3.18
N ASP A 88 -24.74 22.23 -2.25
CA ASP A 88 -25.08 22.53 -0.86
C ASP A 88 -23.81 22.72 -0.01
N PRO A 89 -23.47 23.96 0.41
CA PRO A 89 -22.37 24.23 1.34
C PRO A 89 -22.59 23.62 2.74
N ASN A 90 -23.76 23.03 3.02
CA ASN A 90 -24.03 22.28 4.24
C ASN A 90 -23.76 20.77 4.16
N ASN A 91 -23.34 20.23 3.01
CA ASN A 91 -22.98 18.82 2.93
C ASN A 91 -21.77 18.50 3.84
N SER A 92 -21.98 17.58 4.80
CA SER A 92 -20.98 17.22 5.82
C SER A 92 -19.77 16.46 5.27
N GLN A 93 -19.87 15.86 4.08
CA GLN A 93 -18.76 15.22 3.40
C GLN A 93 -17.87 16.27 2.71
N LEU A 94 -18.46 17.28 2.07
CA LEU A 94 -17.71 18.40 1.47
C LEU A 94 -16.86 19.13 2.49
N ARG A 95 -17.45 19.49 3.64
CA ARG A 95 -16.70 20.17 4.70
C ARG A 95 -15.56 19.31 5.24
N ARG A 96 -15.74 18.00 5.32
CA ARG A 96 -14.67 17.05 5.72
C ARG A 96 -13.58 16.94 4.64
N GLN A 97 -13.94 16.79 3.37
CA GLN A 97 -12.97 16.75 2.26
C GLN A 97 -12.20 18.07 2.13
N TRP A 98 -12.89 19.21 2.23
CA TRP A 98 -12.26 20.53 2.18
C TRP A 98 -11.35 20.78 3.38
N GLN A 99 -11.76 20.41 4.60
CA GLN A 99 -10.89 20.47 5.77
C GLN A 99 -9.68 19.53 5.62
N TYR A 100 -9.89 18.32 5.12
CA TYR A 100 -8.81 17.36 4.86
C TYR A 100 -7.81 17.93 3.84
N HIS A 101 -8.30 18.47 2.73
CA HIS A 101 -7.46 19.04 1.67
C HIS A 101 -6.79 20.37 2.10
N LYS A 102 -7.45 21.16 2.95
CA LYS A 102 -6.87 22.40 3.49
C LYS A 102 -5.77 22.14 4.52
N HIS A 103 -5.97 21.17 5.42
CA HIS A 103 -5.08 20.93 6.55
C HIS A 103 -4.03 19.86 6.26
N TYR A 104 -4.45 18.64 5.88
CA TYR A 104 -3.53 17.51 5.74
C TYR A 104 -2.86 17.43 4.37
N TYR A 105 -3.58 17.74 3.27
CA TYR A 105 -2.96 17.69 1.94
C TYR A 105 -1.86 18.75 1.79
N GLN A 106 -2.00 19.96 2.34
CA GLN A 106 -0.93 20.96 2.29
C GLN A 106 0.34 20.51 3.05
N GLU A 107 0.18 19.92 4.24
CA GLU A 107 1.30 19.35 5.02
C GLU A 107 1.93 18.14 4.31
N PHE A 108 1.11 17.26 3.72
CA PHE A 108 1.59 16.12 2.93
C PHE A 108 2.35 16.55 1.66
N GLN A 109 1.87 17.57 0.95
CA GLN A 109 2.60 18.19 -0.18
C GLN A 109 3.93 18.81 0.26
N TYR A 110 3.93 19.49 1.42
CA TYR A 110 5.15 20.04 1.99
C TYR A 110 6.17 18.94 2.34
N SER A 111 5.72 17.87 2.99
CA SER A 111 6.56 16.70 3.32
C SER A 111 7.10 16.04 2.03
N LEU A 112 6.25 15.75 1.03
CA LEU A 112 6.64 15.22 -0.29
C LEU A 112 7.75 16.02 -0.97
N LYS A 113 7.73 17.34 -0.86
CA LYS A 113 8.72 18.23 -1.48
C LYS A 113 9.99 18.43 -0.67
N ASN A 114 9.90 18.47 0.67
CA ASN A 114 11.01 18.87 1.53
C ASN A 114 11.72 17.69 2.22
N GLU A 115 11.01 16.61 2.55
CA GLU A 115 11.54 15.44 3.28
C GLU A 115 12.13 14.40 2.32
N ASN A 116 13.10 14.84 1.53
CA ASN A 116 13.78 14.01 0.52
C ASN A 116 14.88 13.14 1.12
N VAL A 117 14.53 11.92 1.52
CA VAL A 117 15.49 10.91 1.98
C VAL A 117 16.04 10.11 0.79
N HIS A 118 17.33 10.28 0.48
CA HIS A 118 18.00 9.54 -0.60
C HIS A 118 18.62 8.22 -0.08
N LEU A 119 17.95 7.09 -0.33
CA LEU A 119 18.30 5.79 0.25
C LEU A 119 19.38 4.98 -0.50
N GLY A 120 19.74 5.35 -1.74
CA GLY A 120 20.63 4.54 -2.60
C GLY A 120 22.05 4.24 -2.08
N ASN A 121 22.50 4.91 -1.02
CA ASN A 121 23.79 4.66 -0.37
C ASN A 121 23.67 3.96 1.00
N SER A 122 22.53 3.33 1.33
CA SER A 122 22.27 2.74 2.66
C SER A 122 23.32 1.72 3.13
N LEU A 123 24.00 1.04 2.21
CA LEU A 123 25.03 0.04 2.54
C LEU A 123 26.47 0.59 2.53
N GLN A 124 26.70 1.86 2.16
CA GLN A 124 28.04 2.40 1.88
C GLN A 124 29.03 2.23 3.05
N ASN A 125 28.55 2.40 4.29
CA ASN A 125 29.37 2.28 5.51
C ASN A 125 29.23 0.91 6.21
N GLN A 126 28.47 -0.02 5.62
CA GLN A 126 28.05 -1.28 6.25
C GLN A 126 28.82 -2.50 5.71
N LYS A 127 28.97 -3.54 6.52
CA LYS A 127 29.48 -4.86 6.10
C LYS A 127 28.33 -5.79 5.73
N ILE A 128 27.43 -5.29 4.90
CA ILE A 128 26.23 -5.99 4.45
C ILE A 128 26.27 -6.09 2.92
N SER A 129 26.15 -7.30 2.38
CA SER A 129 26.16 -7.49 0.93
C SER A 129 24.83 -7.03 0.29
N GLN A 130 24.91 -6.46 -0.92
CA GLN A 130 23.72 -6.07 -1.69
C GLN A 130 22.76 -7.24 -1.90
N ASN A 131 23.29 -8.44 -2.17
CA ASN A 131 22.49 -9.67 -2.31
C ASN A 131 21.71 -10.00 -1.02
N LEU A 132 22.34 -9.91 0.15
CA LEU A 132 21.64 -10.17 1.41
C LEU A 132 20.60 -9.09 1.73
N ARG A 133 20.81 -7.82 1.32
CA ARG A 133 19.73 -6.81 1.33
C ARG A 133 18.57 -7.21 0.40
N SER A 134 18.85 -7.62 -0.85
CA SER A 134 17.79 -8.07 -1.78
C SER A 134 17.00 -9.26 -1.22
N ARG A 135 17.67 -10.24 -0.60
CA ARG A 135 17.05 -11.38 0.10
C ARG A 135 16.21 -10.95 1.29
N MET A 136 16.67 -9.96 2.05
CA MET A 136 15.92 -9.39 3.17
C MET A 136 14.63 -8.71 2.69
N VAL A 137 14.68 -7.97 1.57
CA VAL A 137 13.49 -7.34 0.96
C VAL A 137 12.49 -8.37 0.45
N ASP A 138 12.93 -9.42 -0.28
CA ASP A 138 12.03 -10.51 -0.73
C ASP A 138 11.41 -11.26 0.45
N TRP A 139 12.15 -11.45 1.54
CA TRP A 139 11.60 -12.05 2.76
C TRP A 139 10.61 -11.13 3.49
N MET A 140 10.82 -9.80 3.50
CA MET A 140 9.83 -8.85 4.06
C MET A 140 8.49 -8.91 3.31
N ILE A 141 8.51 -9.18 1.99
CA ILE A 141 7.29 -9.37 1.19
C ILE A 141 6.54 -10.63 1.64
N GLU A 142 7.22 -11.76 1.82
CA GLU A 142 6.61 -12.99 2.35
C GLU A 142 6.07 -12.78 3.76
N VAL A 143 6.84 -12.14 4.65
CA VAL A 143 6.40 -11.92 6.03
C VAL A 143 5.12 -11.10 6.05
N LEU A 144 5.09 -9.92 5.43
CA LEU A 144 3.91 -9.06 5.46
C LEU A 144 2.74 -9.64 4.64
N GLY A 145 3.02 -10.33 3.52
CA GLY A 145 2.01 -11.04 2.73
C GLY A 145 1.26 -12.13 3.51
N ASN A 146 1.90 -12.76 4.50
CA ASN A 146 1.24 -13.70 5.42
C ASN A 146 0.37 -13.02 6.50
N TYR A 147 0.37 -11.69 6.59
CA TYR A 147 -0.47 -10.88 7.49
C TYR A 147 -1.32 -9.85 6.71
N ILE A 148 -1.71 -10.17 5.47
CA ILE A 148 -2.39 -9.26 4.54
C ILE A 148 -3.75 -8.74 5.05
N ASP A 149 -4.43 -9.48 5.95
CA ASP A 149 -5.66 -9.01 6.63
C ASP A 149 -5.42 -7.80 7.56
N THR A 150 -4.16 -7.55 7.92
CA THR A 150 -3.75 -6.51 8.87
C THR A 150 -2.71 -5.53 8.33
N THR A 151 -1.93 -5.92 7.31
CA THR A 151 -0.80 -5.13 6.81
C THR A 151 -1.01 -4.66 5.37
N THR A 152 -0.55 -3.44 5.08
CA THR A 152 -0.74 -2.80 3.77
C THR A 152 0.55 -2.72 2.95
N ASN A 153 0.44 -2.32 1.68
CA ASN A 153 1.61 -1.95 0.88
C ASN A 153 2.43 -0.84 1.58
N SER A 154 1.78 0.16 2.19
CA SER A 154 2.45 1.22 2.94
C SER A 154 3.37 0.65 4.02
N THR A 155 2.92 -0.35 4.77
CA THR A 155 3.74 -1.08 5.76
C THR A 155 5.01 -1.67 5.16
N PHE A 156 4.93 -2.31 3.99
CA PHE A 156 6.12 -2.86 3.32
C PHE A 156 7.09 -1.75 2.89
N PHE A 157 6.60 -0.72 2.20
CA PHE A 157 7.44 0.38 1.72
C PHE A 157 8.07 1.17 2.88
N ARG A 158 7.32 1.40 3.97
CA ARG A 158 7.79 1.97 5.24
C ARG A 158 8.86 1.09 5.89
N SER A 159 8.64 -0.22 5.96
CA SER A 159 9.59 -1.18 6.55
C SER A 159 10.96 -1.16 5.87
N VAL A 160 10.97 -1.22 4.53
CA VAL A 160 12.22 -1.16 3.74
C VAL A 160 12.87 0.23 3.87
N SER A 161 12.07 1.30 3.84
CA SER A 161 12.57 2.67 3.98
C SER A 161 13.22 2.92 5.35
N ILE A 162 12.63 2.44 6.45
CA ILE A 162 13.21 2.53 7.79
C ILE A 162 14.51 1.73 7.87
N MET A 163 14.53 0.50 7.34
CA MET A 163 15.74 -0.35 7.33
C MET A 163 16.90 0.34 6.59
N ASP A 164 16.66 0.84 5.37
CA ASP A 164 17.69 1.51 4.58
C ASP A 164 18.10 2.85 5.19
N TYR A 165 17.16 3.64 5.74
CA TYR A 165 17.50 4.92 6.37
C TYR A 165 18.33 4.72 7.64
N PHE A 166 18.02 3.70 8.44
CA PHE A 166 18.80 3.31 9.60
C PHE A 166 20.23 2.90 9.22
N LEU A 167 20.38 2.03 8.21
CA LEU A 167 21.69 1.60 7.73
C LEU A 167 22.51 2.77 7.14
N LEU A 168 21.85 3.75 6.51
CA LEU A 168 22.47 4.98 6.01
C LEU A 168 22.96 5.91 7.15
N LYS A 169 22.17 6.06 8.22
CA LYS A 169 22.42 7.00 9.33
C LYS A 169 23.27 6.43 10.47
N SER A 170 23.36 5.11 10.58
CA SER A 170 24.12 4.47 11.65
C SER A 170 25.63 4.74 11.53
N ASN A 171 26.19 5.37 12.58
CA ASN A 171 27.64 5.45 12.80
C ASN A 171 28.26 4.10 13.19
N THR A 172 27.43 3.11 13.58
CA THR A 172 27.87 1.75 13.88
C THR A 172 27.86 0.91 12.59
N GLN A 173 28.98 0.25 12.30
CA GLN A 173 29.09 -0.67 11.18
C GLN A 173 28.49 -2.05 11.52
N TYR A 174 27.30 -2.32 10.98
CA TYR A 174 26.64 -3.61 11.05
C TYR A 174 27.17 -4.59 10.00
N SER A 175 27.04 -5.87 10.31
CA SER A 175 27.36 -6.99 9.40
C SER A 175 26.10 -7.76 9.01
N ASP A 176 26.20 -8.59 7.97
CA ASP A 176 25.14 -9.50 7.49
C ASP A 176 24.35 -10.23 8.61
N GLN A 177 25.00 -10.61 9.71
CA GLN A 177 24.38 -11.30 10.85
C GLN A 177 23.31 -10.45 11.57
N HIS A 178 23.40 -9.13 11.49
CA HIS A 178 22.50 -8.17 12.14
C HIS A 178 21.28 -7.84 11.29
N LEU A 179 21.37 -7.96 9.96
CA LEU A 179 20.36 -7.48 9.01
C LEU A 179 18.96 -8.03 9.31
N HIS A 180 18.85 -9.31 9.65
CA HIS A 180 17.57 -9.96 9.97
C HIS A 180 16.92 -9.42 11.27
N LEU A 181 17.72 -9.00 12.26
CA LEU A 181 17.19 -8.39 13.48
C LEU A 181 16.75 -6.93 13.22
N ILE A 182 17.58 -6.19 12.47
CA ILE A 182 17.28 -4.82 12.02
C ILE A 182 15.97 -4.81 11.23
N GLY A 183 15.82 -5.73 10.29
CA GLY A 183 14.64 -5.83 9.43
C GLY A 183 13.37 -6.30 10.13
N ILE A 184 13.44 -7.27 11.06
CA ILE A 184 12.30 -7.58 11.95
C ILE A 184 11.85 -6.34 12.71
N SER A 185 12.82 -5.62 13.29
CA SER A 185 12.53 -4.42 14.10
C SER A 185 11.97 -3.29 13.24
N SER A 186 12.43 -3.16 11.99
CA SER A 186 11.91 -2.19 11.02
C SER A 186 10.46 -2.50 10.61
N MET A 187 10.11 -3.78 10.41
CA MET A 187 8.72 -4.20 10.18
C MET A 187 7.83 -3.97 11.42
N PHE A 188 8.34 -4.25 12.63
CA PHE A 188 7.59 -4.00 13.86
C PHE A 188 7.34 -2.50 14.10
N ILE A 189 8.30 -1.63 13.77
CA ILE A 189 8.08 -0.18 13.78
C ILE A 189 7.03 0.21 12.72
N ALA A 190 7.17 -0.25 11.48
CA ALA A 190 6.27 0.10 10.38
C ALA A 190 4.82 -0.32 10.63
N THR A 191 4.57 -1.54 11.11
CA THR A 191 3.20 -2.02 11.43
C THR A 191 2.52 -1.18 12.51
N LYS A 192 3.27 -0.58 13.44
CA LYS A 192 2.72 0.35 14.44
C LYS A 192 2.47 1.77 13.92
N LEU A 193 2.97 2.12 12.73
CA LEU A 193 2.79 3.42 12.10
C LEU A 193 1.66 3.41 11.06
N GLU A 194 1.65 2.37 10.21
CA GLU A 194 0.83 2.32 8.99
C GLU A 194 -0.49 1.54 9.20
N ASP A 195 -0.51 0.54 10.09
CA ASP A 195 -1.62 -0.40 10.21
C ASP A 195 -2.55 -0.11 11.40
N ILE A 196 -3.86 -0.27 11.18
CA ILE A 196 -4.89 -0.13 12.23
C ILE A 196 -4.67 -1.15 13.36
N TYR A 197 -4.24 -2.36 12.99
CA TYR A 197 -3.94 -3.46 13.90
C TYR A 197 -2.53 -3.99 13.63
N HIS A 198 -1.54 -3.41 14.30
CA HIS A 198 -0.14 -3.85 14.20
C HIS A 198 0.05 -5.32 14.59
N ILE A 199 1.03 -5.99 13.97
CA ILE A 199 1.40 -7.37 14.30
C ILE A 199 1.99 -7.41 15.73
N PRO A 200 1.49 -8.27 16.64
CA PRO A 200 2.04 -8.40 17.98
C PRO A 200 3.53 -8.76 18.00
N LEU A 201 4.28 -8.21 18.96
CA LEU A 201 5.70 -8.46 19.08
C LEU A 201 6.03 -9.94 19.36
N GLU A 202 5.13 -10.63 20.06
CA GLU A 202 5.18 -12.06 20.31
C GLU A 202 5.15 -12.85 18.99
N ASP A 203 4.37 -12.42 18.00
CA ASP A 203 4.28 -13.06 16.68
C ASP A 203 5.53 -12.77 15.83
N PHE A 204 6.08 -11.55 15.91
CA PHE A 204 7.39 -11.24 15.32
C PHE A 204 8.53 -12.10 15.89
N VAL A 205 8.49 -12.44 17.18
CA VAL A 205 9.49 -13.31 17.81
C VAL A 205 9.25 -14.79 17.47
N GLN A 206 8.02 -15.29 17.65
CA GLN A 206 7.71 -16.71 17.58
C GLN A 206 7.51 -17.20 16.14
N ARG A 207 6.69 -16.50 15.35
CA ARG A 207 6.31 -16.93 13.99
C ARG A 207 7.31 -16.45 12.95
N VAL A 208 7.62 -15.15 12.95
CA VAL A 208 8.51 -14.52 11.97
C VAL A 208 9.98 -14.79 12.29
N GLY A 209 10.38 -14.63 13.55
CA GLY A 209 11.75 -14.82 14.01
C GLY A 209 12.12 -16.26 14.38
N HIS A 210 11.17 -17.21 14.37
CA HIS A 210 11.33 -18.61 14.81
C HIS A 210 12.08 -18.74 16.16
N ASN A 211 11.80 -17.84 17.12
CA ASN A 211 12.47 -17.73 18.43
C ASN A 211 13.99 -17.49 18.39
N LYS A 212 14.56 -17.09 17.23
CA LYS A 212 15.98 -16.73 17.07
C LYS A 212 16.41 -15.53 17.92
N TYR A 213 15.48 -14.63 18.23
CA TYR A 213 15.70 -13.43 19.04
C TYR A 213 14.67 -13.37 20.18
N SER A 214 15.07 -12.86 21.34
CA SER A 214 14.13 -12.61 22.43
C SER A 214 13.33 -11.32 22.20
N ILE A 215 12.18 -11.20 22.87
CA ILE A 215 11.36 -9.97 22.90
C ILE A 215 12.19 -8.75 23.29
N LEU A 216 13.07 -8.89 24.30
CA LEU A 216 13.98 -7.82 24.70
C LEU A 216 14.94 -7.43 23.57
N LYS A 217 15.50 -8.42 22.85
CA LYS A 217 16.47 -8.14 21.78
C LYS A 217 15.85 -7.39 20.60
N VAL A 218 14.58 -7.62 20.30
CA VAL A 218 13.82 -6.85 19.29
C VAL A 218 13.49 -5.45 19.81
N LYS A 219 13.07 -5.29 21.07
CA LYS A 219 12.83 -3.96 21.68
C LYS A 219 14.11 -3.10 21.74
N ASP A 220 15.24 -3.70 22.08
CA ASP A 220 16.54 -3.02 22.10
C ASP A 220 16.92 -2.52 20.70
N MET A 221 16.70 -3.34 19.67
CA MET A 221 16.97 -2.94 18.28
C MET A 221 15.98 -1.89 17.77
N GLU A 222 14.69 -2.01 18.08
CA GLU A 222 13.70 -0.96 17.81
C GLU A 222 14.14 0.37 18.42
N LYS A 223 14.55 0.37 19.69
CA LYS A 223 15.03 1.58 20.36
C LYS A 223 16.25 2.16 19.65
N ILE A 224 17.24 1.33 19.31
CA ILE A 224 18.44 1.75 18.57
C ILE A 224 18.07 2.37 17.21
N ILE A 225 17.11 1.79 16.48
CA ILE A 225 16.64 2.33 15.20
C ILE A 225 16.01 3.72 15.40
N LEU A 226 15.05 3.83 16.33
CA LEU A 226 14.34 5.08 16.59
C LEU A 226 15.28 6.20 17.07
N GLU A 227 16.21 5.90 17.98
CA GLU A 227 17.21 6.86 18.46
C GLU A 227 18.20 7.26 17.36
N THR A 228 18.65 6.33 16.51
CA THR A 228 19.55 6.63 15.36
C THR A 228 18.88 7.52 14.32
N LEU A 229 17.57 7.39 14.16
CA LEU A 229 16.77 8.17 13.22
C LEU A 229 16.17 9.45 13.85
N ASN A 230 16.49 9.79 15.11
CA ASN A 230 15.86 10.90 15.84
C ASN A 230 14.32 10.86 15.81
N TYR A 231 13.72 9.67 15.71
CA TYR A 231 12.28 9.44 15.49
C TYR A 231 11.72 10.01 14.17
N GLU A 232 12.55 10.45 13.22
CA GLU A 232 12.19 10.89 11.86
C GLU A 232 11.87 9.69 10.95
N ILE A 233 10.75 9.01 11.22
CA ILE A 233 10.36 7.75 10.55
C ILE A 233 9.15 7.89 9.62
N THR A 234 8.50 9.06 9.59
CA THR A 234 7.27 9.36 8.84
C THR A 234 7.51 10.01 7.47
N PHE A 235 8.76 10.16 7.04
CA PHE A 235 9.13 10.78 5.76
C PHE A 235 8.45 10.09 4.55
N PRO A 236 8.21 10.77 3.41
CA PRO A 236 7.50 10.18 2.28
C PRO A 236 8.28 9.04 1.64
N THR A 237 7.66 7.87 1.58
CA THR A 237 8.15 6.72 0.82
C THR A 237 7.98 6.93 -0.68
N ILE A 238 8.54 6.01 -1.44
CA ILE A 238 8.31 5.92 -2.89
C ILE A 238 6.86 5.58 -3.26
N LEU A 239 6.13 4.89 -2.38
CA LEU A 239 4.71 4.58 -2.57
C LEU A 239 3.84 5.84 -2.42
N ASP A 240 4.16 6.68 -1.42
CA ASP A 240 3.45 7.96 -1.20
C ASP A 240 3.58 8.89 -2.42
N ARG A 241 4.76 8.87 -3.06
CA ARG A 241 5.04 9.60 -4.31
C ARG A 241 4.26 9.01 -5.50
N LEU A 242 4.12 7.69 -5.58
CA LEU A 242 3.27 7.03 -6.58
C LEU A 242 1.78 7.37 -6.39
N TYR A 243 1.24 7.26 -5.17
CA TYR A 243 -0.15 7.63 -4.88
C TYR A 243 -0.41 9.11 -5.16
N HIS A 244 0.54 9.98 -4.84
CA HIS A 244 0.46 11.39 -5.23
C HIS A 244 0.38 11.56 -6.76
N LEU A 245 1.28 10.94 -7.52
CA LEU A 245 1.29 11.02 -8.99
C LEU A 245 0.01 10.46 -9.61
N PHE A 246 -0.46 9.32 -9.13
CA PHE A 246 -1.71 8.69 -9.56
C PHE A 246 -2.90 9.62 -9.33
N TYR A 247 -3.03 10.19 -8.12
CA TYR A 247 -4.08 11.14 -7.78
C TYR A 247 -4.03 12.42 -8.63
N GLN A 248 -2.84 12.98 -8.89
CA GLN A 248 -2.72 14.15 -9.76
C GLN A 248 -3.04 13.83 -11.23
N CYS A 249 -2.74 12.63 -11.71
CA CYS A 249 -3.07 12.22 -13.07
C CYS A 249 -4.54 11.89 -13.27
N PHE A 250 -5.17 11.18 -12.33
CA PHE A 250 -6.49 10.57 -12.53
C PHE A 250 -7.57 10.97 -11.52
N SER A 251 -7.23 11.75 -10.48
CA SER A 251 -8.12 12.07 -9.34
C SER A 251 -8.63 10.81 -8.61
N LEU A 252 -9.71 10.94 -7.83
CA LEU A 252 -10.46 9.79 -7.33
C LEU A 252 -11.27 9.21 -8.49
N ASN A 253 -10.81 8.08 -9.03
CA ASN A 253 -11.48 7.38 -10.12
C ASN A 253 -11.40 5.87 -9.86
N ASP A 254 -12.57 5.22 -9.78
CA ASP A 254 -12.74 3.81 -9.44
C ASP A 254 -12.72 2.89 -10.69
N ASP A 255 -12.22 3.37 -11.84
CA ASP A 255 -12.06 2.56 -13.06
C ASP A 255 -11.08 1.39 -12.80
N PRO A 256 -11.51 0.12 -13.00
CA PRO A 256 -10.65 -1.04 -12.75
C PRO A 256 -9.38 -1.06 -13.61
N ASN A 257 -9.36 -0.43 -14.79
CA ASN A 257 -8.16 -0.30 -15.61
C ASN A 257 -7.11 0.60 -14.94
N LEU A 258 -7.54 1.67 -14.28
CA LEU A 258 -6.63 2.58 -13.55
C LEU A 258 -6.10 1.89 -12.29
N GLN A 259 -6.93 1.12 -11.59
CA GLN A 259 -6.50 0.31 -10.46
C GLN A 259 -5.46 -0.74 -10.89
N ASN A 260 -5.65 -1.42 -12.03
CA ASN A 260 -4.65 -2.34 -12.60
C ASN A 260 -3.32 -1.64 -12.91
N ILE A 261 -3.35 -0.41 -13.45
CA ILE A 261 -2.13 0.40 -13.69
C ILE A 261 -1.43 0.73 -12.37
N LEU A 262 -2.18 1.08 -11.33
CA LEU A 262 -1.63 1.36 -9.99
C LEU A 262 -0.99 0.13 -9.37
N GLU A 263 -1.65 -1.03 -9.41
CA GLU A 263 -1.14 -2.29 -8.89
C GLU A 263 0.11 -2.77 -9.64
N ALA A 264 0.12 -2.67 -10.97
CA ALA A 264 1.32 -2.92 -11.77
C ALA A 264 2.47 -1.97 -11.41
N SER A 265 2.17 -0.68 -11.16
CA SER A 265 3.17 0.30 -10.73
C SER A 265 3.75 -0.04 -9.35
N ILE A 266 2.91 -0.48 -8.41
CA ILE A 266 3.31 -0.96 -7.08
C ILE A 266 4.20 -2.20 -7.20
N PHE A 267 3.82 -3.17 -8.03
CA PHE A 267 4.61 -4.38 -8.29
C PHE A 267 6.00 -4.05 -8.86
N ILE A 268 6.08 -3.11 -9.81
CA ILE A 268 7.35 -2.62 -10.35
C ILE A 268 8.18 -1.90 -9.27
N LEU A 269 7.57 -1.08 -8.41
CA LEU A 269 8.27 -0.47 -7.28
C LEU A 269 8.79 -1.49 -6.26
N LYS A 270 8.05 -2.56 -6.01
CA LYS A 270 8.55 -3.70 -5.22
C LYS A 270 9.75 -4.35 -5.90
N MET A 271 9.75 -4.56 -7.23
CA MET A 271 10.96 -5.01 -7.96
C MET A 271 12.14 -4.05 -7.77
N CYS A 272 11.92 -2.75 -7.93
CA CYS A 272 12.96 -1.73 -7.75
C CYS A 272 13.61 -1.82 -6.36
N LEU A 273 12.81 -1.98 -5.30
CA LEU A 273 13.34 -2.10 -3.95
C LEU A 273 14.24 -3.31 -3.70
N HIS A 274 14.18 -4.37 -4.52
CA HIS A 274 15.17 -5.46 -4.43
C HIS A 274 16.54 -5.04 -4.97
N ASP A 275 16.57 -4.19 -6.00
CA ASP A 275 17.78 -3.83 -6.72
C ASP A 275 18.49 -2.63 -6.10
N TYR A 276 19.66 -2.88 -5.50
CA TYR A 276 20.42 -1.81 -4.86
C TYR A 276 20.93 -0.74 -5.86
N SER A 277 21.12 -1.08 -7.14
CA SER A 277 21.68 -0.17 -8.14
C SER A 277 20.66 0.81 -8.73
N ILE A 278 19.36 0.47 -8.69
CA ILE A 278 18.28 1.38 -9.12
C ILE A 278 17.87 2.35 -8.00
N ASN A 279 18.05 1.98 -6.73
CA ASN A 279 17.76 2.85 -5.57
C ASN A 279 18.66 4.10 -5.47
N PHE A 280 19.67 4.24 -6.36
CA PHE A 280 20.45 5.46 -6.56
C PHE A 280 19.68 6.59 -7.25
N PHE A 281 18.54 6.30 -7.89
CA PHE A 281 17.65 7.35 -8.39
C PHE A 281 16.80 7.91 -7.25
N HIS A 282 16.43 9.19 -7.38
CA HIS A 282 15.50 9.82 -6.46
C HIS A 282 14.12 9.14 -6.51
N ALA A 283 13.43 9.09 -5.38
CA ALA A 283 12.16 8.38 -5.27
C ALA A 283 11.04 9.00 -6.14
N ASN A 284 11.10 10.29 -6.50
CA ASN A 284 10.19 10.85 -7.51
C ASN A 284 10.44 10.21 -8.88
N THR A 285 11.71 10.12 -9.31
CA THR A 285 12.11 9.54 -10.59
C THR A 285 11.70 8.07 -10.69
N LEU A 286 11.91 7.28 -9.62
CA LEU A 286 11.52 5.87 -9.59
C LEU A 286 10.00 5.67 -9.59
N ALA A 287 9.24 6.46 -8.84
CA ALA A 287 7.77 6.43 -8.86
C ALA A 287 7.22 6.82 -10.25
N ALA A 288 7.72 7.93 -10.81
CA ALA A 288 7.36 8.42 -12.14
C ALA A 288 7.66 7.42 -13.26
N THR A 289 8.84 6.80 -13.24
CA THR A 289 9.24 5.83 -14.28
C THR A 289 8.48 4.51 -14.17
N SER A 290 8.20 4.03 -12.96
CA SER A 290 7.38 2.83 -12.74
C SER A 290 5.94 3.06 -13.20
N PHE A 291 5.36 4.20 -12.84
CA PHE A 291 4.02 4.60 -13.25
C PHE A 291 3.89 4.76 -14.78
N PHE A 292 4.85 5.46 -15.39
CA PHE A 292 4.88 5.61 -16.85
C PHE A 292 5.08 4.27 -17.57
N TYR A 293 5.87 3.34 -17.01
CA TYR A 293 6.02 1.99 -17.58
C TYR A 293 4.68 1.25 -17.61
N SER A 294 3.91 1.26 -16.51
CA SER A 294 2.59 0.62 -16.44
C SER A 294 1.56 1.27 -17.38
N ILE A 295 1.55 2.60 -17.49
CA ILE A 295 0.73 3.32 -18.47
C ILE A 295 1.12 2.90 -19.90
N ARG A 296 2.41 2.84 -20.19
CA ARG A 296 2.93 2.45 -21.52
C ARG A 296 2.53 1.04 -21.90
N ASP A 297 2.68 0.09 -20.99
CA ASP A 297 2.30 -1.30 -21.21
C ASP A 297 0.78 -1.42 -21.47
N PHE A 298 -0.05 -0.72 -20.69
CA PHE A 298 -1.49 -0.65 -20.90
C PHE A 298 -1.88 -0.04 -22.26
N VAL A 299 -1.27 1.08 -22.66
CA VAL A 299 -1.54 1.74 -23.96
C VAL A 299 -1.17 0.82 -25.14
N ILE A 300 -0.04 0.11 -25.05
CA ILE A 300 0.40 -0.84 -26.09
C ILE A 300 -0.54 -2.05 -26.15
N GLN A 301 -0.95 -2.62 -25.01
CA GLN A 301 -1.86 -3.78 -24.97
C GLN A 301 -3.27 -3.49 -25.50
N LYS A 302 -3.71 -2.22 -25.47
CA LYS A 302 -5.01 -1.77 -25.98
C LYS A 302 -5.00 -1.32 -27.44
N ASP A 303 -3.84 -1.29 -28.08
CA ASP A 303 -3.61 -0.96 -29.49
C ASP A 303 -4.32 0.33 -29.97
N TYR A 304 -4.17 1.42 -29.21
CA TYR A 304 -4.74 2.72 -29.58
C TYR A 304 -4.12 3.27 -30.87
N GLU A 305 -4.88 4.02 -31.68
CA GLU A 305 -4.37 4.60 -32.94
C GLU A 305 -3.29 5.67 -32.75
N ASN A 306 -3.33 6.42 -31.63
CA ASN A 306 -2.45 7.58 -31.35
C ASN A 306 -1.48 7.33 -30.18
N GLN A 307 -0.89 6.14 -30.08
CA GLN A 307 -0.07 5.71 -28.92
C GLN A 307 1.03 6.73 -28.56
N GLU A 308 1.83 7.16 -29.55
CA GLU A 308 2.96 8.06 -29.30
C GLU A 308 2.50 9.40 -28.70
N GLN A 309 1.45 10.01 -29.24
CA GLN A 309 0.92 11.29 -28.74
C GLN A 309 0.36 11.16 -27.31
N ILE A 310 -0.33 10.06 -27.01
CA ILE A 310 -0.85 9.77 -25.66
C ILE A 310 0.32 9.61 -24.67
N LEU A 311 1.36 8.87 -25.06
CA LEU A 311 2.54 8.65 -24.22
C LEU A 311 3.33 9.94 -23.98
N ASP A 312 3.51 10.78 -25.01
CA ASP A 312 4.16 12.09 -24.86
C ASP A 312 3.38 13.02 -23.92
N GLN A 313 2.05 13.03 -24.00
CA GLN A 313 1.21 13.79 -23.06
C GLN A 313 1.37 13.27 -21.61
N PHE A 314 1.44 11.96 -21.41
CA PHE A 314 1.75 11.37 -20.10
C PHE A 314 3.17 11.71 -19.60
N ILE A 315 4.20 11.65 -20.46
CA ILE A 315 5.58 12.04 -20.09
C ILE A 315 5.59 13.50 -19.62
N ASN A 316 4.97 14.41 -20.37
CA ASN A 316 4.92 15.83 -20.02
C ASN A 316 4.18 16.05 -18.68
N ARG A 317 3.02 15.41 -18.47
CA ARG A 317 2.26 15.56 -17.22
C ARG A 317 2.98 14.95 -16.02
N ILE A 318 3.52 13.74 -16.15
CA ILE A 318 4.24 13.05 -15.07
C ILE A 318 5.51 13.81 -14.68
N THR A 319 6.29 14.30 -15.64
CA THR A 319 7.52 15.05 -15.36
C THR A 319 7.24 16.41 -14.71
N GLN A 320 6.18 17.11 -15.15
CA GLN A 320 5.69 18.33 -14.50
C GLN A 320 5.26 18.10 -13.04
N ILE A 321 4.44 17.07 -12.76
CA ILE A 321 3.97 16.79 -11.39
C ILE A 321 5.11 16.31 -10.47
N SER A 322 6.05 15.54 -11.02
CA SER A 322 7.16 14.95 -10.25
C SER A 322 8.31 15.94 -9.98
N GLU A 323 8.35 17.05 -10.71
CA GLU A 323 9.45 18.05 -10.70
C GLU A 323 10.83 17.40 -10.98
N ILE A 324 10.87 16.48 -11.95
CA ILE A 324 12.08 15.70 -12.33
C ILE A 324 12.69 16.15 -13.65
N ASP A 325 14.01 15.98 -13.77
CA ASP A 325 14.72 16.17 -15.04
C ASP A 325 14.46 14.99 -16.01
N LEU A 326 14.32 15.32 -17.30
CA LEU A 326 14.13 14.38 -18.39
C LEU A 326 15.34 13.47 -18.58
N PHE A 327 16.56 13.94 -18.30
CA PHE A 327 17.75 13.09 -18.39
C PHE A 327 17.70 11.94 -17.37
N ASP A 328 17.50 12.26 -16.10
CA ASP A 328 17.39 11.25 -15.02
C ASP A 328 16.21 10.32 -15.23
N PHE A 329 15.06 10.85 -15.67
CA PHE A 329 13.88 10.05 -16.03
C PHE A 329 14.21 9.03 -17.12
N ASN A 330 14.85 9.45 -18.22
CA ASN A 330 15.22 8.55 -19.32
C ASN A 330 16.28 7.51 -18.92
N GLN A 331 17.30 7.90 -18.14
CA GLN A 331 18.30 6.96 -17.60
C GLN A 331 17.66 5.92 -16.66
N CYS A 332 16.70 6.35 -15.85
CA CYS A 332 15.95 5.47 -14.97
C CYS A 332 15.03 4.52 -15.76
N GLN A 333 14.37 4.97 -16.83
CA GLN A 333 13.58 4.10 -17.71
C GLN A 333 14.41 2.96 -18.33
N VAL A 334 15.62 3.26 -18.83
CA VAL A 334 16.51 2.24 -19.43
C VAL A 334 16.88 1.19 -18.39
N LYS A 335 17.40 1.61 -17.23
CA LYS A 335 17.75 0.70 -16.13
C LYS A 335 16.54 -0.08 -15.60
N LEU A 336 15.37 0.53 -15.54
CA LEU A 336 14.13 -0.13 -15.12
C LEU A 336 13.72 -1.23 -16.09
N LYS A 337 13.75 -0.95 -17.40
CA LYS A 337 13.47 -1.94 -18.44
C LYS A 337 14.47 -3.10 -18.40
N ASP A 338 15.75 -2.81 -18.21
CA ASP A 338 16.79 -3.83 -18.04
C ASP A 338 16.59 -4.66 -16.77
N LEU A 339 16.18 -4.04 -15.66
CA LEU A 339 15.85 -4.74 -14.41
C LEU A 339 14.66 -5.67 -14.61
N ILE A 340 13.54 -5.20 -15.17
CA ILE A 340 12.33 -6.01 -15.41
C ILE A 340 12.68 -7.23 -16.29
N ASN A 341 13.40 -7.02 -17.40
CA ASN A 341 13.79 -8.10 -18.32
C ASN A 341 14.80 -9.09 -17.71
N SER A 342 15.63 -8.65 -16.76
CA SER A 342 16.70 -9.47 -16.17
C SER A 342 16.38 -9.99 -14.76
N PHE A 343 15.28 -9.57 -14.12
CA PHE A 343 15.01 -9.80 -12.70
C PHE A 343 15.15 -11.27 -12.30
N LYS A 344 14.43 -12.17 -12.99
CA LYS A 344 14.46 -13.63 -12.74
C LYS A 344 15.85 -14.26 -12.99
N LYS A 345 16.68 -13.66 -13.84
CA LYS A 345 18.06 -14.11 -14.10
C LYS A 345 19.05 -13.58 -13.06
N LYS A 346 18.82 -12.36 -12.55
CA LYS A 346 19.64 -11.69 -11.53
C LYS A 346 19.35 -12.21 -10.12
N TYR A 347 18.10 -12.59 -9.88
CA TYR A 347 17.56 -13.02 -8.59
C TYR A 347 16.75 -14.33 -8.74
N PRO A 348 17.36 -15.46 -9.15
CA PRO A 348 16.65 -16.71 -9.42
C PRO A 348 15.98 -17.33 -8.18
N ASP A 349 16.56 -17.09 -7.00
CA ASP A 349 16.10 -17.62 -5.72
C ASP A 349 15.04 -16.71 -5.05
N LEU A 350 14.82 -15.50 -5.55
CA LEU A 350 13.86 -14.54 -5.00
C LEU A 350 12.52 -14.70 -5.69
N GLN A 351 11.57 -15.29 -4.99
CA GLN A 351 10.29 -15.70 -5.57
C GLN A 351 9.09 -15.10 -4.84
N ASN A 352 9.29 -14.52 -3.66
CA ASN A 352 8.19 -14.10 -2.81
C ASN A 352 7.41 -12.93 -3.41
N LEU A 353 8.10 -12.03 -4.13
CA LEU A 353 7.45 -11.02 -4.95
C LEU A 353 6.36 -11.59 -5.89
N ASN A 354 6.60 -12.73 -6.56
CA ASN A 354 5.59 -13.31 -7.48
C ASN A 354 4.53 -14.16 -6.76
N LYS A 355 4.68 -14.41 -5.45
CA LYS A 355 3.80 -15.27 -4.64
C LYS A 355 2.85 -14.48 -3.74
N PHE A 356 3.24 -13.26 -3.35
CA PHE A 356 2.60 -12.45 -2.32
C PHE A 356 2.32 -11.00 -2.77
N SER A 357 2.34 -10.70 -4.07
CA SER A 357 2.04 -9.36 -4.62
C SER A 357 1.21 -9.44 -5.89
#